data_AF-A0A962IIV8-F1
#
_entry.id   AF-A0A962IIV8-F1
#
_cell.length_a   1.000
_cell.length_b   1.000
_cell.length_c   1.000
_cell.angle_alpha   90.00
_cell.angle_beta   90.00
_cell.angle_gamma   90.00
#
_symmetry.space_group_name_H-M   'P 1'
#
loop_
_entity.id
_entity.type
_entity.pdbx_description
1 polymer ?
#
loop_
_entity_poly.entity_id
_entity_poly.type
_entity_poly.pdbx_seq_one_letter_code
_entity_poly.pdbx_strand_id
1 'polypeptide(L)'
;MKLPPVLDTRFEAFLQALPADYHEQAYEFKAFERARKIRSPLQLLELVMLYCGLDLSLRSCAGEIAHRQGYLSDTAVKKDWRPVSPG
;
A
#
# COMPACT_ATOMS: atom_id res chain seq x y z
N MET A 1 3.86 11.64 -13.57
CA MET A 1 3.54 10.57 -14.55
C MET A 1 2.03 10.53 -14.69
N LYS A 2 1.49 10.68 -15.89
CA LYS A 2 0.05 10.45 -16.14
C LYS A 2 -0.16 8.95 -16.24
N LEU A 3 -1.11 8.42 -15.47
CA LEU A 3 -1.49 7.01 -15.55
C LEU A 3 -2.12 6.73 -16.93
N PRO A 4 -1.97 5.51 -17.46
CA PRO A 4 -2.66 5.11 -18.68
C PRO A 4 -4.18 5.28 -18.52
N PRO A 5 -4.90 5.83 -19.52
CA PRO A 5 -6.33 6.19 -19.39
C PRO A 5 -7.28 5.04 -19.01
N VAL A 6 -6.86 3.78 -19.20
CA VAL A 6 -7.63 2.58 -18.80
C VAL A 6 -7.55 2.32 -17.28
N LEU A 7 -6.49 2.75 -16.60
CA LEU A 7 -6.35 2.63 -15.15
C LEU A 7 -7.15 3.71 -14.43
N ASP A 8 -7.21 4.92 -14.99
CA ASP A 8 -7.97 6.04 -14.42
C ASP A 8 -9.47 5.70 -14.30
N THR A 9 -10.05 5.08 -15.34
CA THR A 9 -11.48 4.69 -15.35
C THR A 9 -11.84 3.59 -14.34
N ARG A 10 -10.96 2.61 -14.11
CA ARG A 10 -11.18 1.54 -13.12
C ARG A 10 -11.06 2.06 -11.70
N PHE A 11 -10.13 2.99 -11.47
CA PHE A 11 -9.95 3.59 -10.16
C PHE A 11 -11.14 4.48 -9.79
N GLU A 12 -11.63 5.31 -10.71
CA GLU A 12 -12.84 6.11 -10.48
C GLU A 12 -14.07 5.24 -10.18
N ALA A 13 -14.28 4.16 -10.94
CA ALA A 13 -15.37 3.22 -10.68
C ALA A 13 -15.25 2.54 -9.30
N PHE A 14 -14.02 2.22 -8.88
CA PHE A 14 -13.77 1.70 -7.54
C PHE A 14 -14.09 2.73 -6.45
N LEU A 15 -13.70 3.99 -6.62
CA LEU A 15 -14.02 5.06 -5.67
C LEU A 15 -15.53 5.25 -5.52
N GLN A 16 -16.31 5.11 -6.60
CA GLN A 16 -17.77 5.20 -6.54
C GLN A 16 -18.41 4.04 -5.76
N ALA A 17 -17.73 2.91 -5.62
CA ALA A 17 -18.21 1.78 -4.84
C ALA A 17 -17.87 1.88 -3.34
N LEU A 18 -17.02 2.84 -2.95
CA LEU A 18 -16.66 3.06 -1.55
C LEU A 18 -17.75 3.85 -0.81
N PRO A 19 -17.82 3.70 0.53
CA PRO A 19 -18.62 4.58 1.37
C PRO A 19 -18.24 6.06 1.15
N ALA A 20 -19.22 6.96 1.22
CA ALA A 20 -18.99 8.39 1.02
C ALA A 20 -18.01 8.99 2.05
N ASP A 21 -17.96 8.39 3.24
CA ASP A 21 -17.15 8.76 4.41
C ASP A 21 -15.82 7.99 4.50
N TYR A 22 -15.41 7.24 3.46
CA TYR A 22 -14.20 6.40 3.52
C TYR A 22 -12.94 7.19 3.91
N HIS A 23 -12.88 8.48 3.57
CA HIS A 23 -11.79 9.37 3.99
C HIS A 23 -11.73 9.50 5.51
N GLU A 24 -12.87 9.69 6.17
CA GLU A 24 -13.00 9.86 7.61
C GLU A 24 -12.71 8.54 8.32
N GLN A 25 -13.27 7.43 7.79
CA GLN A 25 -12.99 6.08 8.26
C GLN A 25 -11.48 5.76 8.21
N ALA A 26 -10.76 6.21 7.18
CA ALA A 26 -9.32 5.98 7.09
C ALA A 26 -8.54 6.61 8.25
N TYR A 27 -8.98 7.75 8.77
CA TYR A 27 -8.40 8.37 9.97
C TYR A 27 -8.88 7.67 11.25
N GLU A 28 -10.18 7.36 11.35
CA GLU A 28 -10.77 6.70 12.52
C GLU A 28 -10.13 5.33 12.78
N PHE A 29 -9.99 4.52 11.74
CA PHE A 29 -9.34 3.20 11.80
C PHE A 29 -7.82 3.27 11.78
N LYS A 30 -7.23 4.47 11.82
CA LYS A 30 -5.77 4.68 11.81
C LYS A 30 -5.07 4.07 10.58
N ALA A 31 -5.80 3.85 9.50
CA ALA A 31 -5.23 3.42 8.23
C ALA A 31 -4.36 4.54 7.61
N PHE A 32 -4.69 5.80 7.90
CA PHE A 32 -3.89 6.96 7.53
C PHE A 32 -3.83 7.95 8.70
N GLU A 33 -2.69 8.06 9.37
CA GLU A 33 -2.55 8.92 10.56
C GLU A 33 -1.82 10.24 10.29
N ARG A 34 -0.80 10.24 9.41
CA ARG A 34 0.06 11.41 9.21
C ARG A 34 0.51 11.57 7.78
N ALA A 35 0.22 12.74 7.22
CA ALA A 35 0.74 13.15 5.93
C ALA A 35 2.27 13.32 5.98
N ARG A 36 2.97 12.63 5.08
CA ARG A 36 4.41 12.84 4.80
C ARG A 36 4.64 12.84 3.29
N LYS A 37 5.16 11.72 2.75
CA LYS A 37 5.28 11.51 1.30
C LYS A 37 3.94 11.23 0.66
N ILE A 38 3.09 10.46 1.35
CA ILE A 38 1.67 10.28 1.02
C ILE A 38 0.90 11.35 1.79
N ARG A 39 0.09 12.14 1.07
CA ARG A 39 -0.55 13.35 1.63
C ARG A 39 -2.03 13.18 1.97
N SER A 40 -2.67 12.12 1.48
CA SER A 40 -4.10 11.87 1.73
C SER A 40 -4.44 10.38 1.73
N PRO A 41 -5.59 9.99 2.31
CA PRO A 41 -6.14 8.64 2.18
C PRO A 41 -6.35 8.21 0.72
N LEU A 42 -6.76 9.13 -0.16
CA LEU A 42 -6.91 8.86 -1.59
C LEU A 42 -5.58 8.46 -2.24
N GLN A 43 -4.50 9.20 -1.97
CA GLN A 43 -3.17 8.86 -2.48
C GLN A 43 -2.64 7.54 -1.92
N LEU A 44 -2.98 7.22 -0.66
CA LEU A 44 -2.65 5.92 -0.08
C LEU A 44 -3.38 4.80 -0.84
N LEU A 45 -4.65 5.00 -1.15
CA LEU A 45 -5.49 4.03 -1.85
C LEU A 45 -5.03 3.81 -3.30
N GLU A 46 -4.69 4.88 -4.03
CA GLU A 46 -4.05 4.81 -5.35
C GLU A 46 -2.77 3.95 -5.30
N LEU A 47 -1.91 4.20 -4.31
CA LEU A 47 -0.67 3.46 -4.13
C LEU A 47 -0.94 1.98 -3.83
N VAL A 48 -1.89 1.69 -2.94
CA VAL A 48 -2.28 0.30 -2.62
C VAL A 48 -2.81 -0.40 -3.87
N MET A 49 -3.65 0.25 -4.67
CA MET A 49 -4.18 -0.33 -5.91
C MET A 49 -3.08 -0.56 -6.95
N LEU A 50 -2.11 0.35 -7.08
CA LEU A 50 -0.96 0.16 -7.95
C LEU A 50 -0.08 -0.99 -7.47
N TYR A 51 0.24 -1.03 -6.18
CA TYR A 51 1.06 -2.08 -5.60
C TYR A 51 0.38 -3.46 -5.68
N CYS A 52 -0.90 -3.53 -5.32
CA CYS A 52 -1.64 -4.78 -5.24
C CYS A 52 -2.19 -5.26 -6.58
N GLY A 53 -2.50 -4.34 -7.49
CA GLY A 53 -3.01 -4.65 -8.82
C GLY A 53 -1.92 -5.10 -9.78
N LEU A 54 -0.66 -4.70 -9.55
CA LEU A 54 0.47 -5.06 -10.40
C LEU A 54 1.23 -6.29 -9.90
N ASP A 55 1.25 -6.59 -8.59
CA ASP A 55 2.07 -7.69 -8.08
C ASP A 55 1.46 -8.47 -6.90
N LEU A 56 0.66 -9.49 -7.26
CA LEU A 56 0.08 -10.45 -6.32
C LEU A 56 1.15 -11.25 -5.55
N SER A 57 2.32 -11.48 -6.16
CA SER A 57 3.39 -12.27 -5.57
C SER A 57 4.07 -11.51 -4.44
N LEU A 58 4.34 -10.22 -4.64
CA LEU A 58 4.86 -9.31 -3.60
C LEU A 58 3.89 -9.17 -2.43
N ARG A 59 2.59 -9.00 -2.71
CA ARG A 59 1.55 -8.93 -1.67
C ARG A 59 1.47 -10.20 -0.83
N SER A 60 1.50 -11.36 -1.47
CA SER A 60 1.42 -12.66 -0.77
C SER A 60 2.67 -12.89 0.08
N CYS A 61 3.84 -12.56 -0.45
CA CYS A 61 5.11 -12.66 0.27
C CYS A 61 5.16 -11.71 1.47
N ALA A 62 4.80 -10.43 1.29
CA ALA A 62 4.77 -9.44 2.36
C ALA A 62 3.75 -9.82 3.46
N GLY A 63 2.57 -10.31 3.06
CA GLY A 63 1.54 -10.79 3.99
C GLY A 63 2.00 -11.97 4.83
N GLU A 64 2.58 -13.00 4.19
CA GLU A 64 3.11 -14.17 4.91
C GLU A 64 4.29 -13.83 5.82
N ILE A 65 5.21 -12.98 5.37
CA ILE A 65 6.35 -12.56 6.19
C ILE A 65 5.86 -11.78 7.42
N ALA A 66 4.94 -10.83 7.24
CA ALA A 66 4.38 -10.06 8.36
C ALA A 66 3.60 -10.96 9.33
N HIS A 67 2.86 -11.96 8.82
CA HIS A 67 2.16 -12.93 9.65
C HIS A 67 3.12 -13.79 10.48
N ARG A 68 4.23 -14.25 9.88
CA ARG A 68 5.18 -15.17 10.53
C ARG A 68 6.17 -14.49 11.47
N GLN A 69 6.63 -13.29 11.14
CA GLN A 69 7.73 -12.62 11.86
C GLN A 69 7.27 -11.44 12.72
N GLY A 70 5.99 -11.10 12.70
CA GLY A 70 5.49 -9.85 13.25
C GLY A 70 5.93 -8.66 12.40
N TYR A 71 5.43 -7.47 12.76
CA TYR A 71 5.74 -6.24 12.02
C TYR A 71 7.24 -5.91 12.08
N LEU A 72 7.93 -6.07 10.95
CA LEU A 72 9.32 -5.64 10.77
C LEU A 72 9.35 -4.15 10.42
N SER A 73 9.95 -3.34 11.28
CA SER A 73 10.14 -1.92 10.98
C SER A 73 11.11 -1.71 9.81
N ASP A 74 10.87 -0.70 8.97
CA ASP A 74 11.80 -0.29 7.91
C ASP A 74 13.24 -0.08 8.42
N THR A 75 13.38 0.34 9.67
CA THR A 75 14.67 0.53 10.33
C THR A 75 15.36 -0.80 10.63
N ALA A 76 14.61 -1.81 11.10
CA ALA A 76 15.14 -3.16 11.33
C ALA A 76 15.57 -3.81 10.01
N VAL A 77 14.72 -3.71 8.97
CA VAL A 77 15.03 -4.23 7.63
C VAL A 77 16.33 -3.62 7.09
N LYS A 78 16.50 -2.29 7.19
CA LYS A 78 17.73 -1.62 6.72
C LYS A 78 18.97 -1.97 7.53
N LYS A 79 18.83 -2.20 8.83
CA LYS A 79 19.96 -2.49 9.73
C LYS A 79 20.49 -3.91 9.55
N ASP A 80 19.57 -4.86 9.31
CA ASP A 80 19.88 -6.30 9.28
C ASP A 80 19.96 -6.89 7.86
N TRP A 81 19.84 -6.06 6.82
CA TRP A 81 19.98 -6.49 5.42
C TRP A 81 21.41 -6.94 5.12
N ARG A 82 21.69 -8.24 5.29
CA ARG A 82 22.88 -8.89 4.72
C ARG A 82 22.48 -9.49 3.37
N PRO A 83 23.09 -9.06 2.25
CA PRO A 83 22.85 -9.71 0.97
C PRO A 83 23.34 -11.15 1.04
N VAL A 84 22.41 -12.10 1.03
CA VAL A 84 22.68 -13.52 0.82
C VAL A 84 22.61 -13.77 -0.69
N SER A 85 23.72 -13.53 -1.37
CA SER A 85 23.93 -14.16 -2.69
C SER A 85 24.52 -15.56 -2.43
N PRO A 86 24.03 -16.63 -3.07
CA PRO A 86 24.90 -17.76 -3.31
C PRO A 86 26.00 -17.27 -4.27
N GLY A 87 27.25 -17.64 -3.99
CA GLY A 87 28.40 -17.28 -4.81
C GLY A 87 28.36 -17.90 -6.20
#